data_AF-A0A4R2KHR2-F1
#
_entry.id   AF-A0A4R2KHR2-F1
#
_cell.length_a   1.000
_cell.length_b   1.000
_cell.length_c   1.000
_cell.angle_alpha   90.00
_cell.angle_beta   90.00
_cell.angle_gamma   90.00
#
_symmetry.space_group_name_H-M   'P 1'
#
loop_
_entity.id
_entity.type
_entity.pdbx_description
1 polymer ?
#
loop_
_entity_poly.entity_id
_entity_poly.type
_entity_poly.pdbx_seq_one_letter_code
_entity_poly.pdbx_strand_id
1 'polypeptide(L)' 'MPDLTRFLTAQSTTFPMALAELRAGQKRSHWMWFIFPQLAAQHP' A
#
# COMPACT_ATOMS: atom_id res chain seq x y z
N MET A 1 2.35 -2.04 -19.98
CA MET A 1 2.64 -1.54 -18.62
C MET A 1 1.66 -2.19 -17.67
N PRO A 2 2.10 -2.87 -16.59
CA PRO A 2 1.18 -3.42 -15.61
C PRO A 2 0.29 -2.32 -15.05
N ASP A 3 -1.02 -2.58 -14.95
CA ASP A 3 -2.02 -1.56 -14.64
C ASP A 3 -1.85 -1.01 -13.20
N LEU A 4 -1.37 0.21 -13.08
CA LEU A 4 -1.15 0.89 -11.80
C LEU A 4 -2.46 1.32 -11.12
N THR A 5 -3.58 1.34 -11.85
CA THR A 5 -4.89 1.77 -11.36
C THR A 5 -5.34 0.95 -10.16
N ARG A 6 -5.03 -0.35 -10.14
CA ARG A 6 -5.35 -1.24 -9.01
C ARG A 6 -4.77 -0.77 -7.67
N PHE A 7 -3.59 -0.13 -7.69
CA PHE A 7 -2.99 0.43 -6.49
C PHE A 7 -3.71 1.71 -6.06
N LEU A 8 -4.02 2.60 -7.00
CA LEU A 8 -4.77 3.83 -6.72
C LEU A 8 -6.16 3.54 -6.15
N THR A 9 -6.87 2.55 -6.70
CA THR A 9 -8.18 2.12 -6.19
C THR A 9 -8.06 1.60 -4.75
N ALA A 10 -7.10 0.73 -4.44
CA ALA A 10 -6.92 0.22 -3.09
C ALA A 10 -6.43 1.31 -2.10
N GLN A 11 -5.61 2.25 -2.56
CA GLN A 11 -5.13 3.37 -1.74
C GLN A 11 -6.26 4.34 -1.36
N SER A 12 -7.29 4.50 -2.19
CA SER A 12 -8.41 5.41 -1.91
C SER A 12 -9.10 5.15 -0.56
N THR A 13 -9.16 3.88 -0.12
CA THR A 13 -9.78 3.48 1.15
C THR A 13 -8.76 3.23 2.26
N THR A 14 -7.51 2.92 1.92
CA THR A 14 -6.49 2.48 2.90
C THR A 14 -5.51 3.58 3.29
N PHE A 15 -5.32 4.61 2.46
CA PHE A 15 -4.37 5.69 2.72
C PHE A 15 -4.67 6.48 4.01
N PRO A 16 -5.93 6.86 4.32
CA PRO A 16 -6.22 7.57 5.56
C PRO A 16 -5.87 6.75 6.81
N MET A 17 -6.13 5.44 6.78
CA MET A 17 -5.82 4.51 7.86
C MET A 17 -4.31 4.32 8.01
N ALA A 18 -3.60 4.13 6.91
CA ALA A 18 -2.14 4.00 6.90
C ALA A 18 -1.48 5.25 7.50
N LEU A 19 -1.92 6.44 7.10
CA LEU A 19 -1.39 7.70 7.61
C LEU A 19 -1.62 7.86 9.12
N ALA A 20 -2.80 7.47 9.62
CA ALA A 20 -3.10 7.52 11.04
C ALA A 20 -2.21 6.55 11.85
N GLU A 21 -2.05 5.30 11.38
CA GLU A 21 -1.22 4.29 12.04
C GLU A 21 0.28 4.65 12.01
N LEU A 22 0.76 5.23 10.91
CA LEU A 22 2.13 5.73 10.80
C LEU A 22 2.39 6.89 11.78
N ARG A 23 1.45 7.83 11.90
CA ARG A 23 1.54 8.92 12.89
C ARG A 23 1.50 8.42 14.33
N ALA A 24 0.74 7.36 14.59
CA ALA A 24 0.69 6.70 15.89
C ALA A 24 1.92 5.80 16.16
N GLY A 25 2.81 5.60 15.18
CA GLY A 25 4.00 4.76 15.31
C GLY A 25 3.71 3.26 15.41
N GLN A 26 2.48 2.82 15.09
CA GLN A 26 2.08 1.43 15.25
C GLN A 26 1.13 0.99 14.13
N LYS A 27 1.59 0.07 13.27
CA LYS A 27 0.77 -0.58 12.26
C LYS A 27 -0.16 -1.62 12.90
N ARG A 28 -1.43 -1.58 12.51
CA ARG A 28 -2.51 -2.45 13.01
C ARG A 28 -3.30 -3.10 11.88
N SER A 29 -3.27 -2.54 10.68
CA SER A 29 -4.11 -2.97 9.56
C SER A 29 -3.32 -3.39 8.30
N HIS A 30 -4.02 -4.01 7.34
CA HIS A 30 -3.41 -4.68 6.18
C HIS A 30 -3.25 -3.78 4.94
N TRP A 31 -2.69 -2.58 5.08
CA TRP A 31 -2.52 -1.63 3.97
C TRP A 31 -1.12 -1.68 3.31
N MET A 32 -0.17 -2.44 3.88
CA MET A 32 1.24 -2.43 3.43
C MET A 32 1.41 -2.78 1.95
N TRP A 33 0.68 -3.77 1.44
CA TRP A 33 0.80 -4.22 0.04
C TRP A 33 0.40 -3.18 -0.99
N PHE A 34 -0.45 -2.22 -0.60
CA PHE A 34 -0.96 -1.17 -1.49
C PHE A 34 -0.21 0.14 -1.32
N ILE A 35 0.32 0.42 -0.12
CA ILE A 35 1.05 1.67 0.20
C ILE A 35 2.55 1.54 -0.10
N PHE A 36 3.14 0.37 0.18
CA PHE A 36 4.55 0.06 -0.11
C PHE A 36 4.65 -1.26 -0.90
N PRO A 37 4.13 -1.30 -2.13
CA PRO A 37 4.24 -2.50 -2.97
C PRO A 37 5.72 -2.78 -3.25
N GLN A 38 6.16 -4.00 -2.97
CA GLN A 38 7.49 -4.44 -3.36
C GLN A 38 7.52 -4.61 -4.89
N LEU A 39 8.63 -4.22 -5.52
CA LEU A 39 8.91 -4.64 -6.88
C LEU A 39 8.93 -6.17 -6.85
N ALA A 40 8.02 -6.80 -7.59
CA ALA A 40 8.12 -8.23 -7.82
C ALA A 40 9.53 -8.50 -8.34
N ALA A 41 10.24 -9.43 -7.70
CA ALA A 41 11.56 -9.84 -8.17
C ALA A 41 11.41 -10.18 -9.66
N GLN A 42 12.13 -9.45 -10.49
CA GLN A 42 12.31 -9.81 -11.89
C GLN A 42 13.16 -11.08 -11.87
N HIS A 43 12.53 -12.23 -11.68
CA HIS A 43 13.17 -13.51 -11.98
C HIS A 43 13.22 -13.66 -13.50
N PRO A 44 14.29 -14.29 -14.01
CA PRO A 44 15.41 -13.68 -14.75
C PRO A 44 15.07 -13.15 -16.15
#